data_AF-U3AI28-F1
#
_entry.id   AF-U3AI28-F1
#
_cell.length_a   1.000
_cell.length_b   1.000
_cell.length_c   1.000
_cell.angle_alpha   90.00
_cell.angle_beta   90.00
_cell.angle_gamma   90.00
#
_symmetry.space_group_name_H-M   'P 1'
#
loop_
_entity.id
_entity.type
_entity.pdbx_description
1 polymer ?
#
loop_
_entity_poly.entity_id
_entity_poly.type
_entity_poly.pdbx_seq_one_letter_code
_entity_poly.pdbx_strand_id
1 'polypeptide(L)'
;MKIINCAKLMEYSKHYVLFESSTPYVAEITDMMPRKKWLLVGGLMLWALLPTKLFAAAHPLWFSPFISSQFALWSAKEFAQSGDWFDCAEEDAADDAKNNAPLFCSDKIVIHRTPMYALVSFASNHSPTLSPTLTLSSDFSLVHFNQLQLGLRSDGFQLVNIELGGESLDIEKALSKAPATLVDKQVQQFLQRYRASEPRLLLWQTADRQHLVEWTSDKNGIQLVYSLTNLPFNPH
;
A
#
# COMPACT_ATOMS: atom_id res chain seq x y z
N MET A 1 4.23 -5.13 25.71
CA MET A 1 3.84 -5.10 24.29
C MET A 1 5.05 -5.55 23.48
N LYS A 2 5.07 -6.80 23.00
CA LYS A 2 6.24 -7.35 22.28
C LYS A 2 6.17 -6.88 20.83
N ILE A 3 7.11 -6.02 20.44
CA ILE A 3 7.35 -5.60 19.07
C ILE A 3 7.75 -6.85 18.26
N ILE A 4 6.93 -7.22 17.29
CA ILE A 4 7.26 -8.27 16.33
C ILE A 4 8.36 -7.73 15.43
N ASN A 5 9.49 -8.43 15.42
CA ASN A 5 10.67 -8.07 14.66
C ASN A 5 10.47 -8.52 13.20
N CYS A 6 9.88 -7.65 12.37
CA CYS A 6 9.54 -7.90 10.96
C CYS A 6 10.77 -8.21 10.06
N ALA A 7 12.00 -8.09 10.56
CA ALA A 7 13.21 -8.39 9.81
C ALA A 7 13.37 -9.88 9.43
N LYS A 8 12.69 -10.81 10.11
CA LYS A 8 12.89 -12.26 9.91
C LYS A 8 12.00 -12.91 8.85
N LEU A 9 11.10 -12.15 8.21
CA LEU A 9 10.21 -12.66 7.14
C LEU A 9 10.71 -12.36 5.72
N MET A 10 11.83 -11.65 5.56
CA MET A 10 12.46 -11.42 4.25
C MET A 10 13.15 -12.66 3.65
N GLU A 11 13.22 -13.77 4.37
CA GLU A 11 13.94 -14.98 3.91
C GLU A 11 13.04 -16.01 3.23
N TYR A 12 11.71 -15.95 3.44
CA TYR A 12 10.77 -16.91 2.83
C TYR A 12 10.14 -16.46 1.49
N SER A 13 10.34 -15.21 1.06
CA SER A 13 9.84 -14.75 -0.26
C SER A 13 10.81 -15.03 -1.42
N LYS A 14 12.02 -15.56 -1.15
CA LYS A 14 12.97 -15.99 -2.19
C LYS A 14 12.54 -17.24 -2.97
N HIS A 15 11.50 -17.94 -2.54
CA HIS A 15 11.08 -19.21 -3.17
C HIS A 15 9.89 -19.10 -4.15
N TYR A 16 9.48 -17.89 -4.54
CA TYR A 16 8.50 -17.69 -5.60
C TYR A 16 9.05 -16.80 -6.73
N VAL A 17 10.24 -17.16 -7.20
CA VAL A 17 10.72 -16.82 -8.54
C VAL A 17 11.14 -18.12 -9.20
N LEU A 18 10.21 -18.78 -9.88
CA LEU A 18 10.54 -19.82 -10.86
C LEU A 18 10.07 -19.33 -12.22
N PHE A 19 10.99 -18.69 -12.94
CA PHE A 19 11.15 -18.90 -14.37
C PHE A 19 12.65 -18.81 -14.68
N GLU A 20 13.19 -19.94 -15.13
CA GLU A 20 14.56 -20.12 -15.59
C GLU A 20 14.87 -19.22 -16.78
N SER A 21 16.04 -18.59 -16.76
CA SER A 21 16.85 -18.50 -17.97
C SER A 21 18.30 -18.79 -17.61
N SER A 22 18.80 -19.83 -18.27
CA SER A 22 20.12 -20.44 -18.19
C SER A 22 21.23 -19.51 -18.66
N THR A 23 22.36 -19.47 -17.94
CA THR A 23 23.72 -19.87 -18.42
C THR A 23 24.78 -19.65 -17.31
N PRO A 24 25.92 -20.36 -17.37
CA PRO A 24 26.60 -20.92 -16.19
C PRO A 24 27.97 -20.28 -15.86
N TYR A 25 28.43 -20.54 -14.62
CA TYR A 25 29.82 -20.67 -14.12
C TYR A 25 30.78 -19.48 -14.36
N VAL A 26 31.52 -18.99 -13.37
CA VAL A 26 32.68 -19.66 -12.73
C VAL A 26 32.82 -19.19 -11.28
N ALA A 27 33.08 -20.15 -10.40
CA ALA A 27 33.51 -19.94 -9.02
C ALA A 27 35.04 -20.03 -8.89
N GLU A 28 35.51 -19.62 -7.71
CA GLU A 28 36.75 -20.05 -7.02
C GLU A 28 37.97 -19.10 -7.12
N ILE A 29 38.17 -18.23 -6.11
CA ILE A 29 38.93 -18.33 -4.82
C ILE A 29 40.46 -18.20 -5.01
N THR A 30 41.07 -17.51 -4.03
CA THR A 30 42.50 -17.37 -3.63
C THR A 30 43.02 -15.95 -3.90
N ASP A 31 43.79 -15.26 -3.05
CA ASP A 31 44.42 -15.58 -1.78
C ASP A 31 44.90 -14.27 -1.12
N MET A 32 45.25 -14.35 0.17
CA MET A 32 46.33 -13.63 0.85
C MET A 32 46.40 -12.09 0.84
N MET A 33 46.14 -11.53 2.02
CA MET A 33 46.84 -10.34 2.53
C MET A 33 48.37 -10.58 2.53
N PRO A 34 49.14 -9.49 2.39
CA PRO A 34 50.05 -9.20 3.50
C PRO A 34 50.04 -7.73 3.93
N ARG A 35 50.16 -7.57 5.26
CA ARG A 35 50.62 -6.38 5.95
C ARG A 35 51.77 -5.69 5.21
N LYS A 36 51.65 -4.38 5.00
CA LYS A 36 52.80 -3.44 5.05
C LYS A 36 52.30 -2.05 5.44
N LYS A 37 52.78 -1.60 6.61
CA LYS A 37 52.67 -0.24 7.12
C LYS A 37 53.51 0.69 6.25
N TRP A 38 52.94 1.79 5.76
CA TRP A 38 53.68 3.02 5.48
C TRP A 38 52.79 4.22 5.83
N LEU A 39 53.30 5.06 6.73
CA LEU A 39 52.84 6.42 7.01
C LEU A 39 53.19 7.33 5.83
N LEU A 40 52.35 8.35 5.60
CA LEU A 40 52.60 9.71 5.05
C LEU A 40 51.24 10.22 4.53
N VAL A 41 50.49 11.01 5.30
CA VAL A 41 50.54 12.49 5.35
C VAL A 41 50.49 13.13 3.96
N GLY A 42 49.36 13.78 3.66
CA GLY A 42 49.29 14.88 2.68
C GLY A 42 48.36 14.63 1.49
N GLY A 43 47.20 15.29 1.53
CA GLY A 43 46.48 15.70 0.32
C GLY A 43 45.44 14.72 -0.23
N LEU A 44 44.18 14.96 0.12
CA LEU A 44 43.10 15.30 -0.82
C LEU A 44 41.80 15.35 -0.01
N MET A 45 41.51 16.53 0.55
CA MET A 45 40.15 16.82 1.02
C MET A 45 39.32 17.25 -0.21
N LEU A 46 39.08 16.31 -1.12
CA LEU A 46 38.07 16.46 -2.16
C LEU A 46 36.83 15.77 -1.61
N TRP A 47 36.05 16.51 -0.82
CA TRP A 47 34.70 16.09 -0.46
C TRP A 47 33.94 15.85 -1.76
N ALA A 48 33.71 14.57 -2.05
CA ALA A 48 32.84 14.16 -3.12
C ALA A 48 31.46 14.75 -2.83
N LEU A 49 31.13 15.85 -3.51
CA LEU A 49 29.76 16.22 -3.85
C LEU A 49 29.23 15.14 -4.79
N LEU A 50 29.02 13.94 -4.26
CA LEU A 50 28.16 12.97 -4.89
C LEU A 50 26.76 13.58 -4.80
N PRO A 51 26.09 13.89 -5.93
CA PRO A 51 24.68 14.22 -5.87
C PRO A 51 24.02 12.99 -5.23
N THR A 52 23.54 13.15 -4.00
CA THR A 52 22.59 12.20 -3.44
C THR A 52 21.47 12.18 -4.46
N LYS A 53 21.31 11.05 -5.15
CA LYS A 53 20.14 10.82 -5.98
C LYS A 53 18.98 10.98 -5.03
N LEU A 54 18.32 12.13 -5.09
CA LEU A 54 17.03 12.35 -4.47
C LEU A 54 16.18 11.20 -5.00
N PHE A 55 15.87 10.26 -4.11
CA PHE A 55 14.95 9.19 -4.45
C PHE A 55 13.67 9.91 -4.86
N ALA A 56 13.32 9.81 -6.14
CA ALA A 56 12.01 10.22 -6.61
C ALA A 56 10.99 9.53 -5.70
N ALA A 57 9.99 10.29 -5.23
CA ALA A 57 8.94 9.73 -4.40
C ALA A 57 8.35 8.52 -5.11
N ALA A 58 8.20 7.39 -4.39
CA ALA A 58 7.71 6.14 -4.96
C ALA A 58 6.24 6.24 -5.43
N HIS A 59 5.56 7.33 -5.06
CA HIS A 59 4.17 7.64 -5.32
C HIS A 59 3.99 9.16 -5.50
N PRO A 60 2.88 9.62 -6.11
CA PRO A 60 2.51 11.04 -6.15
C PRO A 60 2.47 11.66 -4.74
N LEU A 61 2.74 12.96 -4.63
CA LEU A 61 2.82 13.65 -3.33
C LEU A 61 1.50 13.59 -2.55
N TRP A 62 0.38 13.71 -3.26
CA TRP A 62 -0.98 13.64 -2.71
C TRP A 62 -1.34 12.27 -2.12
N PHE A 63 -0.59 11.22 -2.41
CA PHE A 63 -0.87 9.87 -1.92
C PHE A 63 -0.37 9.66 -0.48
N SER A 64 0.74 10.28 -0.11
CA SER A 64 1.41 10.12 1.19
C SER A 64 0.48 10.29 2.41
N PRO A 65 -0.43 11.27 2.45
CA PRO A 65 -1.38 11.45 3.57
C PRO A 65 -2.38 10.30 3.75
N PHE A 66 -2.63 9.49 2.71
CA PHE A 66 -3.55 8.34 2.78
C PHE A 66 -2.88 7.07 3.30
N ILE A 67 -1.54 7.05 3.40
CA ILE A 67 -0.77 5.89 3.85
C ILE A 67 0.02 6.16 5.13
N SER A 68 0.11 7.41 5.58
CA SER A 68 0.86 7.76 6.78
C SER A 68 0.31 9.01 7.47
N SER A 69 0.17 8.90 8.79
CA SER A 69 -0.25 9.98 9.70
C SER A 69 0.79 11.10 9.85
N GLN A 70 2.01 10.91 9.34
CA GLN A 70 3.06 11.92 9.37
C GLN A 70 2.83 13.07 8.37
N PHE A 71 1.90 12.89 7.42
CA PHE A 71 1.58 13.89 6.41
C PHE A 71 0.16 14.43 6.60
N ALA A 72 -0.01 15.74 6.42
CA ALA A 72 -1.31 16.37 6.49
C ALA A 72 -2.17 15.99 5.27
N LEU A 73 -3.45 15.68 5.50
CA LEU A 73 -4.43 15.48 4.44
C LEU A 73 -4.55 16.73 3.57
N TRP A 74 -4.67 16.51 2.27
CA TRP A 74 -4.97 17.58 1.34
C TRP A 74 -6.44 18.02 1.46
N SER A 75 -6.65 19.32 1.50
CA SER A 75 -7.94 19.98 1.39
C SER A 75 -8.46 19.96 -0.04
N ALA A 76 -9.77 20.16 -0.22
CA ALA A 76 -10.38 20.28 -1.55
C ALA A 76 -9.71 21.38 -2.41
N LYS A 77 -9.24 22.46 -1.78
CA LYS A 77 -8.52 23.54 -2.47
C LYS A 77 -7.18 23.06 -3.02
N GLU A 78 -6.44 22.24 -2.27
CA GLU A 78 -5.15 21.70 -2.73
C GLU A 78 -5.33 20.74 -3.91
N PHE A 79 -6.36 19.89 -3.88
CA PHE A 79 -6.71 19.06 -5.04
C PHE A 79 -7.02 19.92 -6.27
N ALA A 80 -7.87 20.94 -6.12
CA ALA A 80 -8.25 21.84 -7.21
C ALA A 80 -7.06 22.64 -7.80
N GLN A 81 -6.00 22.89 -7.03
CA GLN A 81 -4.84 23.70 -7.45
C GLN A 81 -3.65 22.88 -7.96
N SER A 82 -3.66 21.56 -7.77
CA SER A 82 -2.50 20.70 -8.03
C SER A 82 -2.23 20.40 -9.51
N GLY A 83 -3.21 20.55 -10.39
CA GLY A 83 -3.11 20.21 -11.82
C GLY A 83 -3.14 18.71 -12.13
N ASP A 84 -3.01 17.84 -11.13
CA ASP A 84 -3.09 16.38 -11.26
C ASP A 84 -4.55 15.86 -11.27
N TRP A 85 -5.50 16.74 -10.96
CA TRP A 85 -6.90 16.41 -10.72
C TRP A 85 -7.83 17.34 -11.49
N PHE A 86 -9.00 16.82 -11.87
CA PHE A 86 -10.09 17.58 -12.47
C PHE A 86 -11.38 17.35 -11.67
N ASP A 87 -12.24 18.37 -11.65
CA ASP A 87 -13.58 18.27 -11.05
C ASP A 87 -14.44 17.33 -11.91
N CYS A 88 -15.04 16.34 -11.26
CA CYS A 88 -15.91 15.36 -11.90
C CYS A 88 -17.24 15.18 -11.16
N ALA A 89 -17.60 16.13 -10.29
CA ALA A 89 -18.93 16.14 -9.68
C ALA A 89 -20.00 16.31 -10.77
N GLU A 90 -21.04 15.46 -10.76
CA GLU A 90 -22.17 15.60 -11.67
C GLU A 90 -23.06 16.76 -11.21
N GLU A 91 -23.28 17.75 -12.08
CA GLU A 91 -24.14 18.91 -11.82
C GLU A 91 -25.63 18.52 -11.69
N ASP A 92 -26.03 17.38 -12.26
CA ASP A 92 -27.43 16.94 -12.40
C ASP A 92 -27.83 15.77 -11.49
N ALA A 93 -27.02 15.40 -10.49
CA ALA A 93 -27.43 14.49 -9.39
C ALA A 93 -28.42 15.19 -8.44
N ALA A 94 -29.50 15.72 -9.01
CA ALA A 94 -30.45 16.65 -8.40
C ALA A 94 -31.42 16.00 -7.41
N ASP A 95 -31.38 14.67 -7.25
CA ASP A 95 -32.11 13.98 -6.18
C ASP A 95 -31.30 13.90 -4.86
N ASP A 96 -29.99 14.18 -4.91
CA ASP A 96 -29.07 14.26 -3.75
C ASP A 96 -28.45 15.66 -3.58
N ALA A 97 -29.18 16.71 -4.00
CA ALA A 97 -28.81 18.14 -3.88
C ALA A 97 -28.53 18.64 -2.44
N LYS A 98 -28.49 17.75 -1.44
CA LYS A 98 -28.07 18.02 -0.06
C LYS A 98 -26.56 17.81 0.15
N ASN A 99 -25.86 17.20 -0.80
CA ASN A 99 -24.47 16.77 -0.67
C ASN A 99 -23.57 17.28 -1.83
N ASN A 100 -23.58 18.58 -2.15
CA ASN A 100 -22.59 19.22 -3.06
C ASN A 100 -21.15 19.12 -2.51
N ALA A 101 -20.68 17.90 -2.33
CA ALA A 101 -19.37 17.53 -1.86
C ALA A 101 -18.43 17.57 -3.07
N PRO A 102 -17.28 18.26 -2.96
CA PRO A 102 -16.26 18.22 -4.00
C PRO A 102 -15.90 16.77 -4.36
N LEU A 103 -15.83 16.50 -5.67
CA LEU A 103 -15.43 15.21 -6.23
C LEU A 103 -14.36 15.44 -7.28
N PHE A 104 -13.18 14.85 -7.06
CA PHE A 104 -12.04 15.00 -7.95
C PHE A 104 -11.66 13.67 -8.56
N CYS A 105 -11.39 13.68 -9.86
CA CYS A 105 -10.93 12.54 -10.62
C CYS A 105 -9.52 12.80 -11.15
N SER A 106 -8.75 11.74 -11.33
CA SER A 106 -7.44 11.77 -11.98
C SER A 106 -7.50 11.03 -13.31
N ASP A 107 -6.56 11.36 -14.20
CA ASP A 107 -6.25 10.46 -15.32
C ASP A 107 -5.48 9.23 -14.79
N LYS A 108 -4.97 8.40 -15.68
CA LYS A 108 -4.19 7.22 -15.34
C LYS A 108 -2.92 7.59 -14.59
N ILE A 109 -2.85 7.13 -13.35
CA ILE A 109 -1.70 7.23 -12.46
C ILE A 109 -1.06 5.85 -12.25
N VAL A 110 0.12 5.82 -11.63
CA VAL A 110 0.78 4.58 -11.25
C VAL A 110 0.97 4.52 -9.74
N ILE A 111 0.37 3.53 -9.09
CA ILE A 111 0.49 3.25 -7.66
C ILE A 111 0.99 1.81 -7.51
N HIS A 112 2.08 1.62 -6.76
CA HIS A 112 2.73 0.31 -6.57
C HIS A 112 3.03 -0.45 -7.87
N ARG A 113 3.45 0.26 -8.93
CA ARG A 113 3.70 -0.29 -10.29
C ARG A 113 2.45 -0.76 -11.04
N THR A 114 1.26 -0.47 -10.51
CA THR A 114 -0.03 -0.77 -11.13
C THR A 114 -0.64 0.51 -11.70
N PRO A 115 -1.07 0.52 -12.99
CA PRO A 115 -1.84 1.63 -13.54
C PRO A 115 -3.23 1.66 -12.92
N MET A 116 -3.63 2.81 -12.38
CA MET A 116 -4.91 3.00 -11.70
C MET A 116 -5.54 4.34 -12.09
N TYR A 117 -6.83 4.46 -11.84
CA TYR A 117 -7.55 5.73 -11.80
C TYR A 117 -7.90 6.04 -10.36
N ALA A 118 -7.72 7.29 -9.95
CA ALA A 118 -8.06 7.74 -8.62
C ALA A 118 -9.26 8.69 -8.62
N LEU A 119 -10.09 8.56 -7.60
CA LEU A 119 -11.21 9.42 -7.28
C LEU A 119 -11.10 9.85 -5.81
N VAL A 120 -11.31 11.13 -5.53
CA VAL A 120 -11.32 11.68 -4.18
C VAL A 120 -12.66 12.34 -3.90
N SER A 121 -13.35 11.86 -2.87
CA SER A 121 -14.62 12.42 -2.41
C SER A 121 -14.48 13.03 -1.01
N PHE A 122 -15.24 14.09 -0.76
CA PHE A 122 -15.28 14.79 0.54
C PHE A 122 -16.67 14.61 1.18
N ALA A 123 -16.86 13.55 1.96
CA ALA A 123 -18.17 13.23 2.53
C ALA A 123 -18.70 14.32 3.49
N SER A 124 -19.92 14.81 3.24
CA SER A 124 -20.63 15.82 4.04
C SER A 124 -21.39 15.18 5.23
N ASN A 125 -20.73 14.30 5.99
CA ASN A 125 -21.42 13.47 6.97
C ASN A 125 -21.18 14.04 8.38
N HIS A 126 -21.71 15.23 8.67
CA HIS A 126 -21.78 15.86 10.01
C HIS A 126 -20.48 15.98 10.83
N SER A 127 -19.32 15.70 10.23
CA SER A 127 -18.02 16.00 10.81
C SER A 127 -17.64 17.43 10.48
N PRO A 128 -17.17 18.24 11.44
CA PRO A 128 -16.70 19.61 11.19
C PRO A 128 -15.44 19.65 10.29
N THR A 129 -14.89 18.50 9.91
CA THR A 129 -13.72 18.37 9.04
C THR A 129 -14.03 17.38 7.92
N LEU A 130 -14.27 17.90 6.71
CA LEU A 130 -14.43 17.13 5.47
C LEU A 130 -13.13 16.34 5.22
N SER A 131 -13.08 15.09 5.67
CA SER A 131 -11.92 14.23 5.45
C SER A 131 -12.03 13.58 4.07
N PRO A 132 -11.01 13.67 3.22
CA PRO A 132 -11.04 13.07 1.90
C PRO A 132 -11.04 11.54 2.00
N THR A 133 -11.81 10.88 1.15
CA THR A 133 -11.75 9.45 0.90
C THR A 133 -11.15 9.23 -0.48
N LEU A 134 -10.08 8.44 -0.58
CA LEU A 134 -9.42 8.13 -1.84
C LEU A 134 -9.86 6.74 -2.32
N THR A 135 -10.39 6.67 -3.53
CA THR A 135 -10.71 5.43 -4.22
C THR A 135 -9.75 5.24 -5.38
N LEU A 136 -9.02 4.12 -5.40
CA LEU A 136 -8.18 3.70 -6.52
C LEU A 136 -8.82 2.51 -7.23
N SER A 137 -8.94 2.57 -8.55
CA SER A 137 -9.55 1.52 -9.36
C SER A 137 -8.63 1.08 -10.49
N SER A 138 -8.60 -0.22 -10.77
CA SER A 138 -7.85 -0.82 -11.88
C SER A 138 -8.57 -2.07 -12.40
N ASP A 139 -8.33 -2.45 -13.64
CA ASP A 139 -8.77 -3.73 -14.17
C ASP A 139 -8.09 -4.89 -13.44
N PHE A 140 -8.81 -6.00 -13.29
CA PHE A 140 -8.24 -7.17 -12.63
C PHE A 140 -7.14 -7.81 -13.49
N SER A 141 -5.96 -7.94 -12.90
CA SER A 141 -4.94 -8.88 -13.34
C SER A 141 -4.24 -9.47 -12.13
N LEU A 142 -3.77 -10.72 -12.25
CA LEU A 142 -3.03 -11.34 -11.15
C LEU A 142 -1.73 -10.58 -10.83
N VAL A 143 -1.15 -9.90 -11.82
CA VAL A 143 0.04 -9.05 -11.65
C VAL A 143 -0.30 -7.83 -10.80
N HIS A 144 -1.35 -7.09 -11.15
CA HIS A 144 -1.82 -5.91 -10.40
C HIS A 144 -2.21 -6.30 -8.97
N PHE A 145 -2.95 -7.40 -8.82
CA PHE A 145 -3.33 -7.94 -7.53
C PHE A 145 -2.13 -8.17 -6.62
N ASN A 146 -1.11 -8.88 -7.10
CA ASN A 146 0.08 -9.14 -6.29
C ASN A 146 0.90 -7.87 -6.00
N GLN A 147 1.04 -6.98 -6.98
CA GLN A 147 1.78 -5.72 -6.82
C GLN A 147 1.14 -4.81 -5.77
N LEU A 148 -0.16 -4.62 -5.83
CA LEU A 148 -0.91 -3.80 -4.87
C LEU A 148 -0.86 -4.43 -3.46
N GLN A 149 -0.95 -5.76 -3.33
CA GLN A 149 -0.82 -6.43 -2.03
C GLN A 149 0.57 -6.29 -1.41
N LEU A 150 1.62 -6.26 -2.23
CA LEU A 150 2.98 -6.00 -1.76
C LEU A 150 3.17 -4.53 -1.42
N GLY A 151 2.55 -3.63 -2.19
CA GLY A 151 2.54 -2.19 -1.99
C GLY A 151 1.94 -1.79 -0.65
N LEU A 152 0.74 -2.28 -0.33
CA LEU A 152 0.12 -2.04 0.99
C LEU A 152 1.03 -2.48 2.15
N ARG A 153 1.71 -3.63 2.00
CA ARG A 153 2.66 -4.10 3.02
C ARG A 153 3.89 -3.21 3.12
N SER A 154 4.41 -2.69 2.01
CA SER A 154 5.54 -1.75 2.04
C SER A 154 5.16 -0.41 2.68
N ASP A 155 3.89 -0.03 2.56
CA ASP A 155 3.34 1.19 3.15
C ASP A 155 3.01 1.02 4.64
N GLY A 156 3.21 -0.18 5.21
CA GLY A 156 3.02 -0.45 6.64
C GLY A 156 1.61 -0.91 7.01
N PHE A 157 0.75 -1.20 6.03
CA PHE A 157 -0.55 -1.79 6.30
C PHE A 157 -0.44 -3.28 6.64
N GLN A 158 -1.33 -3.71 7.54
CA GLN A 158 -1.47 -5.08 7.99
C GLN A 158 -2.90 -5.56 7.69
N LEU A 159 -3.03 -6.79 7.22
CA LEU A 159 -4.33 -7.38 6.93
C LEU A 159 -5.04 -7.70 8.26
N VAL A 160 -6.23 -7.13 8.47
CA VAL A 160 -7.01 -7.29 9.71
C VAL A 160 -8.27 -8.15 9.52
N ASN A 161 -8.86 -8.14 8.33
CA ASN A 161 -10.03 -8.98 8.01
C ASN A 161 -10.01 -9.44 6.54
N ILE A 162 -10.59 -10.61 6.29
CA ILE A 162 -10.77 -11.20 4.97
C ILE A 162 -12.21 -11.69 4.86
N GLU A 163 -12.88 -11.36 3.76
CA GLU A 163 -14.16 -11.95 3.38
C GLU A 163 -14.06 -12.57 1.99
N LEU A 164 -14.36 -13.87 1.91
CA LEU A 164 -14.26 -14.69 0.71
C LEU A 164 -15.36 -15.76 0.73
N GLY A 165 -16.12 -15.89 -0.35
CA GLY A 165 -17.11 -16.95 -0.50
C GLY A 165 -18.20 -16.96 0.59
N GLY A 166 -18.53 -15.79 1.15
CA GLY A 166 -19.48 -15.65 2.26
C GLY A 166 -18.93 -16.04 3.63
N GLU A 167 -17.66 -16.42 3.72
CA GLU A 167 -16.95 -16.64 4.99
C GLU A 167 -16.08 -15.43 5.34
N SER A 168 -15.92 -15.16 6.63
CA SER A 168 -15.00 -14.13 7.12
C SER A 168 -13.93 -14.69 8.06
N LEU A 169 -12.74 -14.09 8.01
CA LEU A 169 -11.62 -14.37 8.90
C LEU A 169 -11.10 -13.06 9.49
N ASP A 170 -11.47 -12.82 10.74
CA ASP A 170 -10.95 -11.74 11.57
C ASP A 170 -9.57 -12.14 12.15
N ILE A 171 -8.53 -11.50 11.62
CA ILE A 171 -7.13 -11.83 11.92
C ILE A 171 -6.73 -11.24 13.27
N GLU A 172 -7.20 -10.05 13.62
CA GLU A 172 -6.90 -9.46 14.93
C GLU A 172 -7.46 -10.34 16.06
N LYS A 173 -8.70 -10.81 15.91
CA LYS A 173 -9.32 -11.74 16.84
C LYS A 173 -8.62 -13.10 16.87
N ALA A 174 -8.14 -13.60 15.73
CA ALA A 174 -7.35 -14.84 15.69
C ALA A 174 -6.00 -14.69 16.42
N LEU A 175 -5.30 -13.58 16.22
CA LEU A 175 -4.03 -13.26 16.89
C LEU A 175 -4.18 -13.08 18.41
N SER A 176 -5.36 -12.68 18.88
CA SER A 176 -5.65 -12.64 20.33
C SER A 176 -5.70 -14.02 21.01
N LYS A 177 -5.89 -15.09 20.22
CA LYS A 177 -6.13 -16.47 20.72
C LYS A 177 -5.00 -17.44 20.37
N ALA A 178 -4.22 -17.16 19.33
CA ALA A 178 -3.22 -18.07 18.80
C ALA A 178 -1.92 -17.33 18.45
N PRO A 179 -0.76 -18.01 18.46
CA PRO A 179 0.50 -17.44 18.00
C PRO A 179 0.43 -17.08 16.52
N ALA A 180 1.14 -16.01 16.14
CA ALA A 180 1.16 -15.47 14.78
C ALA A 180 1.43 -16.53 13.69
N THR A 181 2.36 -17.45 13.94
CA THR A 181 2.70 -18.52 12.97
C THR A 181 1.52 -19.44 12.63
N LEU A 182 0.62 -19.69 13.58
CA LEU A 182 -0.58 -20.48 13.33
C LEU A 182 -1.64 -19.67 12.59
N VAL A 183 -1.80 -18.39 12.94
CA VAL A 183 -2.73 -17.49 12.25
C VAL A 183 -2.29 -17.27 10.80
N ASP A 184 -0.99 -17.08 10.54
CA ASP A 184 -0.45 -16.96 9.19
C ASP A 184 -0.78 -18.18 8.33
N LYS A 185 -0.60 -19.39 8.89
CA LYS A 185 -0.97 -20.63 8.20
C LYS A 185 -2.46 -20.69 7.91
N GLN A 186 -3.30 -20.29 8.86
CA GLN A 186 -4.76 -20.25 8.71
C GLN A 186 -5.16 -19.27 7.59
N VAL A 187 -4.58 -18.08 7.56
CA VAL A 187 -4.81 -17.07 6.52
C VAL A 187 -4.40 -17.61 5.14
N GLN A 188 -3.23 -18.24 5.03
CA GLN A 188 -2.80 -18.84 3.77
C GLN A 188 -3.78 -19.91 3.28
N GLN A 189 -4.21 -20.81 4.17
CA GLN A 189 -5.20 -21.84 3.82
C GLN A 189 -6.54 -21.22 3.43
N PHE A 190 -6.97 -20.16 4.12
CA PHE A 190 -8.20 -19.45 3.82
C PHE A 190 -8.16 -18.85 2.40
N LEU A 191 -7.09 -18.14 2.06
CA LEU A 191 -6.88 -17.53 0.74
C LEU A 191 -6.73 -18.55 -0.39
N GLN A 192 -6.10 -19.69 -0.14
CA GLN A 192 -5.85 -20.73 -1.14
C GLN A 192 -7.10 -21.51 -1.57
N ARG A 193 -8.18 -21.48 -0.76
CA ARG A 193 -9.44 -22.16 -1.10
C ARG A 193 -10.15 -21.55 -2.31
N TYR A 194 -9.87 -20.29 -2.62
CA TYR A 194 -10.59 -19.51 -3.63
C TYR A 194 -9.61 -18.95 -4.67
N ARG A 195 -10.03 -18.89 -5.94
CA ARG A 195 -9.19 -18.30 -7.00
C ARG A 195 -9.05 -16.81 -6.78
N ALA A 196 -7.89 -16.23 -7.12
CA ALA A 196 -7.63 -14.80 -6.98
C ALA A 196 -8.70 -13.89 -7.62
N SER A 197 -9.32 -14.35 -8.71
CA SER A 197 -10.38 -13.65 -9.46
C SER A 197 -11.78 -13.77 -8.84
N GLU A 198 -11.95 -14.50 -7.74
CA GLU A 198 -13.23 -14.58 -7.05
C GLU A 198 -13.46 -13.34 -6.18
N PRO A 199 -14.73 -12.88 -6.08
CA PRO A 199 -15.09 -11.73 -5.27
C PRO A 199 -14.56 -11.84 -3.85
N ARG A 200 -13.89 -10.77 -3.41
CA ARG A 200 -13.28 -10.69 -2.09
C ARG A 200 -13.28 -9.29 -1.56
N LEU A 201 -13.35 -9.19 -0.24
CA LEU A 201 -13.13 -7.98 0.52
C LEU A 201 -12.00 -8.22 1.52
N LEU A 202 -10.98 -7.39 1.49
CA LEU A 202 -9.83 -7.43 2.39
C LEU A 202 -9.76 -6.10 3.12
N LEU A 203 -9.72 -6.12 4.45
CA LEU A 203 -9.50 -4.93 5.25
C LEU A 203 -8.05 -4.88 5.70
N TRP A 204 -7.40 -3.77 5.40
CA TRP A 204 -6.02 -3.50 5.78
C TRP A 204 -5.96 -2.27 6.66
N GLN A 205 -5.14 -2.29 7.71
CA GLN A 205 -5.02 -1.18 8.65
C GLN A 205 -3.57 -0.90 9.00
N THR A 206 -3.22 0.37 9.20
CA THR A 206 -1.91 0.76 9.74
C THR A 206 -1.79 0.40 11.22
N ALA A 207 -0.56 0.24 11.70
CA ALA A 207 -0.29 -0.12 13.09
C ALA A 207 -0.77 0.94 14.11
N ASP A 208 -0.81 2.21 13.70
CA ASP A 208 -1.35 3.32 14.51
C ASP A 208 -2.89 3.40 14.46
N ARG A 209 -3.54 2.53 13.68
CA ARG A 209 -4.99 2.44 13.49
C ARG A 209 -5.62 3.73 12.98
N GLN A 210 -4.87 4.57 12.29
CA GLN A 210 -5.38 5.83 11.73
C GLN A 210 -5.87 5.68 10.30
N HIS A 211 -5.34 4.73 9.54
CA HIS A 211 -5.68 4.51 8.13
C HIS A 211 -6.23 3.12 7.93
N LEU A 212 -7.34 3.05 7.18
CA LEU A 212 -8.00 1.83 6.77
C LEU A 212 -8.07 1.80 5.25
N VAL A 213 -7.75 0.65 4.67
CA VAL A 213 -7.97 0.35 3.26
C VAL A 213 -8.94 -0.80 3.15
N GLU A 214 -10.11 -0.52 2.59
CA GLU A 214 -10.99 -1.55 2.08
C GLU A 214 -10.56 -1.89 0.66
N TRP A 215 -10.15 -3.13 0.45
CA TRP A 215 -9.83 -3.66 -0.85
C TRP A 215 -10.96 -4.57 -1.29
N THR A 216 -11.59 -4.25 -2.42
CA THR A 216 -12.51 -5.14 -3.12
C THR A 216 -11.91 -5.58 -4.45
N SER A 217 -12.08 -6.85 -4.80
CA SER A 217 -11.69 -7.32 -6.14
C SER A 217 -12.50 -8.51 -6.59
N ASP A 218 -12.75 -8.58 -7.88
CA ASP A 218 -13.40 -9.70 -8.56
C ASP A 218 -12.67 -10.00 -9.88
N LYS A 219 -13.33 -10.70 -10.81
CA LYS A 219 -12.77 -11.00 -12.13
C LYS A 219 -12.64 -9.79 -13.06
N ASN A 220 -13.34 -8.69 -12.75
CA ASN A 220 -13.44 -7.50 -13.59
C ASN A 220 -12.44 -6.44 -13.13
N GLY A 221 -12.35 -6.19 -11.83
CA GLY A 221 -11.60 -5.07 -11.28
C GLY A 221 -11.01 -5.30 -9.90
N ILE A 222 -10.16 -4.35 -9.52
CA ILE A 222 -9.60 -4.18 -8.19
C ILE A 222 -9.88 -2.74 -7.79
N GLN A 223 -10.42 -2.54 -6.59
CA GLN A 223 -10.69 -1.25 -6.00
C GLN A 223 -10.11 -1.19 -4.58
N LEU A 224 -9.43 -0.09 -4.25
CA LEU A 224 -8.90 0.20 -2.92
C LEU A 224 -9.50 1.51 -2.44
N VAL A 225 -10.18 1.50 -1.31
CA VAL A 225 -10.78 2.69 -0.68
C VAL A 225 -10.01 3.01 0.60
N TYR A 226 -9.28 4.12 0.58
CA TYR A 226 -8.51 4.64 1.71
C TYR A 226 -9.36 5.63 2.50
N SER A 227 -9.45 5.39 3.80
CA SER A 227 -10.20 6.22 4.74
C SER A 227 -9.45 6.37 6.07
N LEU A 228 -9.79 7.41 6.82
CA LEU A 228 -9.29 7.56 8.19
C LEU A 228 -10.26 6.91 9.18
N THR A 229 -9.74 6.16 10.14
CA THR A 229 -10.51 5.41 11.15
C THR A 229 -11.07 6.27 12.29
N ASN A 230 -11.09 7.60 12.14
CA ASN A 230 -11.77 8.50 13.09
C ASN A 230 -13.31 8.39 13.05
N LEU A 231 -13.85 7.36 12.39
CA LEU A 231 -15.27 7.02 12.35
C LEU A 231 -15.42 5.58 12.86
N PRO A 232 -16.27 5.31 13.87
CA PRO A 232 -16.53 3.95 14.32
C PRO A 232 -17.12 3.16 13.15
N PHE A 233 -16.42 2.10 12.74
CA PHE A 233 -16.99 1.06 11.89
C PHE A 233 -18.23 0.50 12.62
N ASN A 234 -19.42 0.78 12.09
CA ASN A 234 -20.66 0.21 12.57
C ASN A 234 -21.10 -0.89 11.58
N PRO A 235 -20.82 -2.16 11.87
CA PRO A 235 -21.37 -3.27 11.10
C PRO A 235 -22.79 -3.57 11.60
N HIS A 236 -23.73 -2.70 11.28
CA HIS A 236 -25.16 -2.93 11.49
C HIS A 236 -25.96 -2.58 10.24
#